data_AF-A0A1H2WHH3-F1
#
_entry.id   AF-A0A1H2WHH3-F1
#
_cell.length_a   1.000
_cell.length_b   1.000
_cell.length_c   1.000
_cell.angle_alpha   90.00
_cell.angle_beta   90.00
_cell.angle_gamma   90.00
#
_symmetry.space_group_name_H-M   'P 1'
#
loop_
_entity.id
_entity.type
_entity.pdbx_description
1 polymer ?
#
loop_
_entity_poly.entity_id
_entity_poly.type
_entity_poly.pdbx_seq_one_letter_code
_entity_poly.pdbx_strand_id
1 'polypeptide(L)' 'MEVTCGALIDAGVIAGCKTGGAGTVMVTRQMQEKFREKCGAIRCKDLKAMTDGKPLCPCEECVRQAVLCYGEAVGLD' A
#
# COMPACT_ATOMS: atom_id res chain seq x y z
N MET A 1 1.13 -17.05 -2.82
CA MET A 1 1.30 -15.72 -2.20
C MET A 1 0.16 -14.81 -2.66
N GLU A 2 -1.06 -15.04 -2.16
CA GLU A 2 -2.30 -14.38 -2.67
C GLU A 2 -2.80 -13.22 -1.79
N VAL A 3 -2.01 -12.87 -0.78
CA VAL A 3 -2.37 -11.87 0.23
C VAL A 3 -2.03 -10.45 -0.23
N THR A 4 -2.63 -9.46 0.44
CA THR A 4 -2.26 -8.05 0.32
C THR A 4 -0.75 -7.86 0.50
N CYS A 5 -0.17 -6.92 -0.23
CA CYS A 5 1.24 -6.58 -0.13
C CYS A 5 1.65 -6.30 1.32
N GLY A 6 2.74 -6.91 1.77
CA GLY A 6 3.26 -6.74 3.14
C GLY A 6 3.53 -5.27 3.47
N ALA A 7 4.13 -4.53 2.53
CA ALA A 7 4.39 -3.09 2.73
C ALA A 7 3.10 -2.29 3.00
N LEU A 8 2.01 -2.63 2.32
CA LEU A 8 0.72 -1.97 2.51
C LEU A 8 0.06 -2.37 3.85
N ILE A 9 0.23 -3.62 4.27
CA ILE A 9 -0.21 -4.09 5.59
C ILE A 9 0.54 -3.35 6.70
N ASP A 10 1.87 -3.28 6.62
CA ASP A 10 2.73 -2.62 7.61
C ASP A 10 2.39 -1.13 7.72
N ALA A 11 2.19 -0.45 6.58
CA ALA A 11 1.74 0.93 6.56
C ALA A 11 0.37 1.09 7.23
N GLY A 12 -0.55 0.13 7.06
CA GLY A 12 -1.85 0.11 7.74
C GLY A 12 -1.75 -0.10 9.25
N VAL A 13 -0.80 -0.92 9.72
CA VAL A 13 -0.50 -1.07 11.16
C VAL A 13 -0.02 0.26 11.74
N ILE A 14 0.91 0.93 11.06
CA ILE A 14 1.42 2.24 11.47
C ILE A 14 0.30 3.30 11.49
N ALA A 15 -0.59 3.28 10.49
CA ALA A 15 -1.78 4.12 10.47
C ALA A 15 -2.68 3.88 11.70
N GLY A 16 -2.90 2.62 12.08
CA GLY A 16 -3.64 2.26 13.29
C GLY A 16 -3.01 2.78 14.57
N CYS A 17 -1.68 2.73 14.68
CA CYS A 17 -0.96 3.33 15.80
C CYS A 17 -1.11 4.86 15.82
N LYS A 18 -1.02 5.53 14.67
CA LYS A 18 -1.13 6.99 14.54
C LYS A 18 -2.51 7.51 14.94
N THR A 19 -3.57 6.79 14.56
CA THR A 19 -4.96 7.18 14.83
C THR A 19 -5.48 6.70 16.19
N GLY A 20 -4.72 5.87 16.91
CA GLY A 20 -5.21 5.21 18.14
C GLY A 20 -6.43 4.32 17.89
N GLY A 21 -6.58 3.79 16.67
CA GLY A 21 -7.74 2.98 16.26
C GLY A 21 -8.93 3.78 15.71
N ALA A 22 -9.04 5.08 16.01
CA ALA A 22 -10.18 5.90 15.59
C ALA A 22 -10.06 6.29 14.10
N GLY A 23 -11.01 5.87 13.27
CA GLY A 23 -10.98 6.20 11.83
C GLY A 23 -9.92 5.44 11.02
N THR A 24 -9.18 4.50 11.64
CA THR A 24 -8.16 3.68 10.96
C THR A 24 -8.69 2.98 9.73
N VAL A 25 -9.93 2.47 9.78
CA VAL A 25 -10.56 1.80 8.63
C VAL A 25 -10.67 2.74 7.43
N MET A 26 -11.01 4.01 7.65
CA MET A 26 -11.10 5.00 6.57
C MET A 26 -9.74 5.39 6.02
N VAL A 27 -8.76 5.65 6.90
CA VAL A 27 -7.37 5.98 6.51
C VAL A 27 -6.77 4.83 5.71
N THR A 28 -6.85 3.60 6.21
CA THR A 28 -6.32 2.42 5.53
C THR A 28 -7.05 2.09 4.23
N ARG A 29 -8.34 2.42 4.09
CA ARG A 29 -9.06 2.32 2.81
C ARG A 29 -8.50 3.30 1.77
N GLN A 30 -8.30 4.56 2.16
CA GLN A 30 -7.68 5.56 1.28
C GLN A 30 -6.28 5.14 0.84
N MET A 31 -5.48 4.59 1.77
CA MET A 31 -4.16 4.04 1.45
C MET A 31 -4.26 2.89 0.43
N GLN A 32 -5.22 1.98 0.56
CA GLN A 32 -5.41 0.88 -0.40
C GLN A 32 -5.85 1.36 -1.78
N GLU A 33 -6.72 2.38 -1.84
CA GLU A 33 -7.16 3.01 -3.09
C GLU A 33 -5.96 3.65 -3.80
N LYS A 34 -5.22 4.52 -3.12
CA LYS A 34 -4.01 5.18 -3.66
C LYS A 34 -2.90 4.21 -4.03
N PHE A 35 -2.64 3.20 -3.21
CA PHE A 35 -1.65 2.18 -3.51
C PHE A 35 -2.02 1.42 -4.80
N ARG A 36 -3.30 1.09 -4.98
CA ARG A 36 -3.77 0.45 -6.22
C ARG A 36 -3.59 1.37 -7.42
N GLU A 37 -3.86 2.66 -7.29
CA GLU A 37 -3.65 3.64 -8.37
C GLU A 37 -2.18 3.74 -8.77
N LYS A 38 -1.27 3.77 -7.79
CA LYS A 38 0.18 3.94 -8.04
C LYS A 38 0.88 2.64 -8.46
N CYS A 39 0.46 1.50 -7.94
CA CYS A 39 1.10 0.20 -8.15
C CYS A 39 0.32 -0.74 -9.09
N GLY A 40 -0.88 -0.36 -9.51
CA GLY A 40 -1.78 -1.14 -10.36
C GLY A 40 -2.57 -2.26 -9.64
N ALA A 41 -2.11 -2.73 -8.49
CA ALA A 41 -2.77 -3.77 -7.71
C ALA A 41 -2.48 -3.65 -6.20
N ILE A 42 -3.06 -4.53 -5.38
CA ILE A 42 -2.78 -4.59 -3.94
C ILE A 42 -2.27 -5.97 -3.46
N ARG A 43 -2.46 -7.03 -4.24
CA ARG A 43 -2.02 -8.39 -3.88
C ARG A 43 -0.66 -8.69 -4.51
N CYS A 44 0.23 -9.33 -3.75
CA CYS A 44 1.57 -9.66 -4.24
C CYS A 44 1.56 -10.48 -5.54
N LYS A 45 0.59 -11.40 -5.72
CA LYS A 45 0.48 -12.19 -6.96
C LYS A 45 0.27 -11.32 -8.20
N ASP A 46 -0.52 -10.25 -8.07
CA ASP A 46 -0.88 -9.37 -9.18
C ASP A 46 0.23 -8.33 -9.40
N LEU A 47 0.81 -7.80 -8.33
CA LEU A 47 1.94 -6.86 -8.36
C LEU A 47 3.20 -7.46 -9.00
N LYS A 48 3.45 -8.76 -8.74
CA LYS A 48 4.59 -9.50 -9.29
C LYS A 48 4.27 -10.16 -10.64
N ALA A 49 3.06 -10.02 -11.14
CA ALA A 49 2.71 -10.52 -12.46
C ALA A 49 3.60 -9.83 -13.51
N MET A 50 4.17 -10.62 -14.41
CA MET A 50 5.10 -10.10 -15.42
C MET A 50 4.30 -9.52 -16.59
N THR A 51 4.53 -8.26 -16.90
CA THR A 51 4.04 -7.55 -18.08
C THR A 51 5.27 -7.05 -18.84
N ASP A 52 5.42 -7.49 -20.10
CA ASP A 52 6.57 -7.15 -20.96
C ASP A 52 7.95 -7.42 -20.31
N GLY A 53 8.05 -8.52 -19.57
CA GLY A 53 9.29 -8.97 -18.93
C GLY A 53 9.64 -8.27 -17.62
N LYS A 54 8.75 -7.42 -17.08
CA LYS A 54 8.92 -6.75 -15.77
C LYS A 54 7.70 -6.98 -14.89
N PRO A 55 7.84 -7.00 -13.55
CA PRO A 55 6.67 -7.04 -12.68
C PRO A 55 5.84 -5.76 -12.83
N LEU A 56 4.52 -5.85 -12.65
CA LEU A 56 3.61 -4.70 -12.62
C LEU A 56 4.10 -3.63 -11.63
N CYS A 57 4.55 -4.04 -10.44
CA CYS A 57 5.23 -3.18 -9.48
C CYS A 57 6.28 -3.99 -8.71
N PRO A 58 7.57 -3.63 -8.77
CA PRO A 58 8.62 -4.34 -8.04
C PRO A 58 8.54 -4.06 -6.53
N CYS A 59 9.15 -4.92 -5.72
CA CYS A 59 9.00 -4.88 -4.26
C CYS A 59 9.52 -3.58 -3.65
N GLU A 60 10.64 -3.06 -4.15
CA GLU A 60 11.22 -1.78 -3.72
C GLU A 60 10.27 -0.61 -3.97
N GLU A 61 9.52 -0.65 -5.07
CA GLU A 61 8.54 0.37 -5.39
C GLU A 61 7.27 0.20 -4.55
N CYS A 62 6.84 -1.03 -4.27
CA CYS A 62 5.77 -1.29 -3.29
C CYS A 62 6.09 -0.67 -1.92
N VAL A 63 7.33 -0.80 -1.44
CA VAL A 63 7.74 -0.18 -0.15
C VAL A 63 7.65 1.34 -0.24
N ARG A 64 8.22 1.94 -1.30
CA ARG A 64 8.17 3.39 -1.51
C ARG A 64 6.74 3.91 -1.55
N GLN A 65 5.87 3.27 -2.34
CA GLN A 65 4.50 3.70 -2.53
C GLN A 65 3.65 3.50 -1.28
N ALA A 66 3.89 2.46 -0.48
CA ALA A 66 3.20 2.29 0.80
C ALA A 66 3.51 3.44 1.78
N VAL A 67 4.77 3.87 1.84
CA VAL A 67 5.21 5.00 2.68
C VAL A 67 4.57 6.31 2.21
N LEU A 68 4.57 6.58 0.90
CA LEU A 68 3.92 7.77 0.35
C LEU A 68 2.41 7.76 0.57
N CYS A 69 1.74 6.62 0.34
CA CYS A 69 0.30 6.50 0.59
C CYS A 69 -0.05 6.73 2.07
N TYR A 70 0.81 6.29 3.00
CA TYR A 70 0.67 6.60 4.41
C TYR A 70 0.79 8.09 4.66
N GLY A 71 1.87 8.73 4.19
CA GLY A 71 2.11 10.17 4.33
C GLY A 71 0.91 11.00 3.88
N GLU A 72 0.37 10.68 2.70
CA GLU A 72 -0.79 11.36 2.13
C GLU A 72 -2.08 11.12 2.91
N ALA A 73 -2.27 9.92 3.46
CA ALA A 73 -3.47 9.59 4.21
C ALA A 73 -3.49 10.22 5.61
N VAL A 74 -2.32 10.57 6.16
CA VAL A 74 -2.20 11.18 7.50
C VAL A 74 -1.71 12.64 7.48
N GLY A 75 -1.53 13.23 6.29
CA GLY A 75 -1.17 14.65 6.11
C GLY A 75 0.27 14.98 6.49
N LEU A 76 1.23 14.17 6.04
CA LEU A 76 2.67 14.35 6.29
C LEU A 76 3.49 14.79 5.07
N ASP A 77 2.86 14.99 3.90
CA ASP A 77 3.55 15.42 2.67
C ASP A 77 3.58 16.94 2.46
#